data_AF-X7ZJH0-F1
#
_entry.id   AF-X7ZJH0-F1
#
_cell.length_a   1.000
_cell.length_b   1.000
_cell.length_c   1.000
_cell.angle_alpha   90.00
_cell.angle_beta   90.00
_cell.angle_gamma   90.00
#
_symmetry.space_group_name_H-M   'P 1'
#
loop_
_entity.id
_entity.type
_entity.pdbx_description
1 polymer ?
#
loop_
_entity_poly.entity_id
_entity_poly.type
_entity_poly.pdbx_seq_one_letter_code
_entity_poly.pdbx_strand_id
1 'polypeptide(L)' 'MRASRLAEISRTELAELIQDAWLSRASKRRAAQWLSEHQP' A
#
# COMPACT_ATOMS: atom_id res chain seq x y z
N MET A 1 -6.75 -4.85 -12.30
CA MET A 1 -6.17 -3.50 -12.36
C MET A 1 -6.18 -3.04 -13.81
N ARG A 2 -6.79 -1.88 -14.13
CA ARG A 2 -6.71 -1.29 -15.48
C ARG A 2 -5.51 -0.35 -15.50
N ALA A 3 -4.42 -0.75 -16.15
CA ALA A 3 -3.15 -0.01 -16.17
C ALA A 3 -3.27 1.41 -16.76
N SER A 4 -4.32 1.68 -17.55
CA SER A 4 -4.57 2.99 -18.15
C SER A 4 -4.77 4.12 -17.14
N ARG A 5 -5.30 3.85 -15.94
CA ARG A 5 -5.42 4.87 -14.87
C ARG A 5 -4.13 5.09 -14.07
N LEU A 6 -3.10 4.27 -14.28
CA LEU A 6 -1.87 4.35 -13.49
C LEU A 6 -1.07 5.64 -13.82
N ALA A 7 -1.24 6.19 -15.01
CA ALA A 7 -0.63 7.47 -15.39
C ALA A 7 -1.31 8.69 -14.75
N GLU A 8 -2.52 8.51 -14.19
CA GLU A 8 -3.34 9.58 -13.60
C GLU A 8 -3.16 9.70 -12.08
N ILE A 9 -2.51 8.73 -11.44
CA ILE A 9 -2.29 8.71 -9.99
C ILE A 9 -0.87 9.16 -9.65
N SER A 10 -0.74 9.90 -8.55
CA SER A 10 0.57 10.27 -8.03
C SER A 10 1.31 9.05 -7.48
N ARG A 11 2.64 9.18 -7.32
CA ARG A 11 3.45 8.13 -6.69
C ARG A 11 3.01 7.84 -5.25
N THR A 12 2.55 8.87 -4.54
CA THR A 12 2.07 8.77 -3.16
C THR A 12 0.78 7.95 -3.11
N GLU A 13 -0.22 8.30 -3.92
CA GLU A 13 -1.48 7.55 -3.99
C GLU A 13 -1.26 6.11 -4.44
N LEU A 14 -0.34 5.88 -5.39
CA LEU A 14 0.03 4.53 -5.79
C LEU A 14 0.65 3.74 -4.63
N ALA A 15 1.51 4.36 -3.84
CA ALA A 15 2.12 3.73 -2.67
C ALA A 15 1.05 3.37 -1.62
N GLU A 16 0.12 4.28 -1.33
CA GLU A 16 -1.01 4.04 -0.41
C GLU A 16 -1.89 2.88 -0.89
N LEU A 17 -2.26 2.85 -2.18
CA LEU A 17 -3.05 1.77 -2.75
C LEU A 17 -2.35 0.40 -2.66
N ILE A 18 -1.05 0.36 -2.94
CA ILE A 18 -0.25 -0.85 -2.82
C ILE A 18 -0.17 -1.28 -1.35
N GLN A 19 0.04 -0.32 -0.43
CA GLN A 19 0.09 -0.58 1.00
C GLN A 19 -1.22 -1.16 1.51
N ASP A 20 -2.37 -0.57 1.17
CA ASP A 20 -3.69 -1.05 1.58
C ASP A 20 -4.00 -2.44 1.02
N ALA A 21 -3.71 -2.66 -0.27
CA ALA A 21 -3.90 -3.95 -0.91
C ALA A 21 -3.00 -5.03 -0.28
N TRP A 22 -1.76 -4.67 0.06
CA TRP A 22 -0.83 -5.58 0.72
C TRP A 22 -1.24 -5.85 2.17
N LEU A 23 -1.60 -4.84 2.96
CA LEU A 23 -2.05 -4.98 4.35
C LEU A 23 -3.29 -5.86 4.46
N SER A 24 -4.21 -5.78 3.48
CA SER A 24 -5.39 -6.64 3.38
C SER A 24 -5.06 -8.13 3.18
N ARG A 25 -3.85 -8.43 2.70
CA ARG A 25 -3.39 -9.80 2.36
C ARG A 25 -2.27 -10.29 3.28
N ALA A 26 -1.56 -9.38 3.94
CA ALA A 26 -0.45 -9.69 4.81
C ALA A 26 -0.92 -10.39 6.09
N SER A 27 -0.07 -11.24 6.65
CA SER A 27 -0.34 -11.78 7.98
C SER A 27 -0.27 -10.67 9.03
N LYS A 28 -1.09 -10.78 10.09
CA LYS A 28 -1.20 -9.77 11.16
C LYS A 28 0.17 -9.33 11.69
N ARG A 29 1.11 -10.26 11.87
CA ARG A 29 2.47 -9.96 12.34
C ARG A 29 3.24 -9.05 11.38
N ARG A 30 3.21 -9.35 10.07
CA ARG A 30 3.92 -8.54 9.06
C ARG A 30 3.28 -7.17 8.89
N ALA A 31 1.96 -7.11 8.91
CA ALA A 31 1.22 -5.84 8.87
C ALA A 31 1.57 -4.95 10.07
N ALA A 32 1.55 -5.51 11.30
CA ALA A 32 1.89 -4.76 12.51
C ALA A 32 3.34 -4.26 12.52
N GLN A 33 4.29 -5.11 12.11
CA GLN A 33 5.70 -4.70 11.99
C GLN A 33 5.87 -3.56 10.99
N TRP A 34 5.27 -3.69 9.80
CA TRP A 34 5.36 -2.67 8.75
C TRP A 34 4.80 -1.32 9.20
N LEU A 35 3.61 -1.33 9.82
CA LEU A 35 2.97 -0.12 10.35
C LEU A 35 3.80 0.53 11.47
N SER A 36 4.47 -0.26 12.31
CA SER A 36 5.35 0.26 13.36
C SER A 36 6.60 0.93 12.80
N GLU A 37 7.13 0.45 11.68
CA GLU A 37 8.33 1.01 11.05
C GLU A 37 8.03 2.27 10.20
N HIS A 38 6.76 2.44 9.77
CA HIS A 38 6.32 3.46 8.81
C HIS A 38 5.23 4.38 9.37
N GLN A 39 5.03 4.38 10.69
CA GLN A 39 4.26 5.42 11.38
C GLN A 39 5.05 6.74 11.32
N PRO A 40 4.42 7.86 10.94
CA PRO A 40 5.06 9.17 10.91
C PRO A 40 5.48 9.67 12.29
#